data_AF-H2LVH4-F1
#
_entry.id   AF-H2LVH4-F1
#
_cell.length_a   1.000
_cell.length_b   1.000
_cell.length_c   1.000
_cell.angle_alpha   90.00
_cell.angle_beta   90.00
_cell.angle_gamma   90.00
#
_symmetry.space_group_name_H-M   'P 1'
#
loop_
_entity.id
_entity.type
_entity.pdbx_description
1 polymer ?
#
loop_
_entity_poly.entity_id
_entity_poly.type
_entity_poly.pdbx_seq_one_letter_code
_entity_poly.pdbx_strand_id
1 'polypeptide(L)'
;MCAFSRENVLQKMNIPWSTVLYFFGFCLYIMDIVTDISLFVNYIKNGQYLWGGMTMMFVVTGTLSTQPFSYVWYRDDDEEPKTLKAGLAVHLFGLGTIFRYYHLLKESCRVHRTTANSPTAERTGTEHNLLFGMATDLCMLKMFEAFLESVPQILLQLYIIHDQNEGFFHQWLSVAFSVSNVAYTLMDFRVCLRRSLPHARQKPSIPSRLVYLFYKLFTITSHILSYSLLLTLSVYSMVALTVLWLLMTVWVHFLKTDFCTSKGLEFFYRLIVGFILVFTFFNVKGQDTGLAMTVYYMLYAIINIIAPILSMFLVPELQTRVFLCITCVIGGTTILGFMCLILYYYYLHPRGMQREPDEVDGLDTKAKATRRMRRFLQP
;
A
#
# COMPACT_ATOMS: atom_id res chain seq x y z
N MET A 1 0.41 39.93 -27.12
CA MET A 1 1.33 39.96 -25.96
C MET A 1 0.49 40.11 -24.70
N CYS A 2 0.00 39.06 -24.05
CA CYS A 2 0.68 38.45 -22.89
C CYS A 2 -0.01 37.13 -22.48
N ALA A 3 -0.54 36.35 -23.43
CA ALA A 3 -0.94 34.95 -23.17
C ALA A 3 0.28 34.07 -22.77
N PHE A 4 1.48 34.51 -23.15
CA PHE A 4 2.77 33.93 -22.75
C PHE A 4 3.09 34.06 -21.24
N SER A 5 2.31 34.85 -20.48
CA SER A 5 2.43 34.93 -19.02
C SER A 5 1.67 33.80 -18.30
N ARG A 6 0.71 33.14 -18.98
CA ARG A 6 -0.09 32.07 -18.38
C ARG A 6 0.58 30.69 -18.48
N GLU A 7 1.47 30.50 -19.44
CA GLU A 7 2.26 29.28 -19.62
C GLU A 7 3.47 29.21 -18.66
N ASN A 8 3.99 30.35 -18.19
CA ASN A 8 5.11 30.41 -17.24
C ASN A 8 4.71 30.21 -15.76
N VAL A 9 3.42 30.15 -15.41
CA VAL A 9 2.96 30.05 -14.01
C VAL A 9 2.38 28.68 -13.66
N LEU A 10 1.87 27.92 -14.63
CA LEU A 10 1.55 26.49 -14.44
C LEU A 10 2.82 25.62 -14.31
N GLN A 11 3.97 26.18 -14.67
CA GLN A 11 5.30 25.61 -14.53
C GLN A 11 5.96 25.90 -13.15
N LYS A 12 5.20 26.45 -12.18
CA LYS A 12 5.47 26.27 -10.73
C LYS A 12 4.94 24.91 -10.30
N MET A 13 5.54 23.85 -10.83
CA MET A 13 5.33 22.50 -10.31
C MET A 13 5.66 22.51 -8.81
N ASN A 14 4.67 22.12 -8.02
CA ASN A 14 4.59 22.33 -6.57
C ASN A 14 5.52 21.37 -5.78
N ILE A 15 6.83 21.42 -6.06
CA ILE A 15 7.91 20.70 -5.36
C ILE A 15 7.86 20.84 -3.82
N PRO A 16 7.49 22.00 -3.21
CA PRO A 16 7.36 22.07 -1.75
C PRO A 16 6.29 21.11 -1.22
N TRP A 17 5.15 20.97 -1.93
CA TRP A 17 4.07 20.10 -1.47
C TRP A 17 4.38 18.61 -1.61
N SER A 18 5.12 18.18 -2.63
CA SER A 18 5.57 16.78 -2.69
C SER A 18 6.57 16.46 -1.59
N THR A 19 7.49 17.38 -1.30
CA THR A 19 8.46 17.22 -0.21
C THR A 19 7.77 17.14 1.15
N VAL A 20 6.75 17.98 1.39
CA VAL A 20 5.91 17.92 2.60
C VAL A 20 5.18 16.58 2.72
N LEU A 21 4.64 16.05 1.61
CA LEU A 21 3.99 14.74 1.62
C LEU A 21 4.98 13.60 1.93
N TYR A 22 6.19 13.63 1.38
CA TYR A 22 7.22 12.65 1.70
C TYR A 22 7.63 12.71 3.17
N PHE A 23 7.77 13.91 3.73
CA PHE A 23 8.07 14.10 5.14
C PHE A 23 6.92 13.61 6.04
N PHE A 24 5.68 13.93 5.68
CA PHE A 24 4.50 13.42 6.38
C PHE A 24 4.44 11.89 6.35
N GLY A 25 4.72 11.27 5.20
CA GLY A 25 4.82 9.82 5.07
C GLY A 25 5.93 9.20 5.95
N PHE A 26 7.06 9.91 6.11
CA PHE A 26 8.12 9.51 7.03
C PHE A 26 7.68 9.60 8.50
N CYS A 27 6.99 10.67 8.89
CA CYS A 27 6.44 10.78 10.25
C CYS A 27 5.46 9.66 10.56
N LEU A 28 4.55 9.33 9.63
CA LEU A 28 3.62 8.20 9.80
C LEU A 28 4.37 6.87 9.96
N TYR A 29 5.46 6.68 9.20
CA TYR A 29 6.29 5.48 9.30
C TYR A 29 6.95 5.35 10.68
N ILE A 30 7.51 6.45 11.22
CA ILE A 30 8.09 6.44 12.57
C ILE A 30 7.01 6.23 13.64
N MET A 31 5.82 6.81 13.46
CA MET A 31 4.71 6.58 14.37
C MET A 31 4.30 5.11 14.42
N ASP A 32 4.26 4.41 13.28
CA ASP A 32 3.97 2.99 13.17
C ASP A 32 4.93 2.15 14.02
N ILE A 33 6.24 2.35 13.83
CA ILE A 33 7.30 1.69 14.62
C ILE A 33 7.11 1.94 16.12
N VAL A 34 6.83 3.19 16.51
CA VAL A 34 6.63 3.55 17.92
C VAL A 34 5.39 2.86 18.48
N THR A 35 4.30 2.78 17.71
CA THR A 35 3.08 2.11 18.13
C THR A 35 3.29 0.60 18.29
N ASP A 36 4.04 -0.05 17.40
CA ASP A 36 4.31 -1.49 17.48
C ASP A 36 5.17 -1.84 18.69
N ILE A 37 6.23 -1.07 18.94
CA ILE A 37 7.06 -1.22 20.15
C ILE A 37 6.22 -1.00 21.40
N SER A 38 5.39 0.04 21.41
CA SER A 38 4.53 0.35 22.57
C SER A 38 3.53 -0.76 22.85
N LEU A 39 2.92 -1.31 21.79
CA LEU A 39 1.97 -2.41 21.87
C LEU A 39 2.64 -3.69 22.39
N PHE A 40 3.80 -4.04 21.84
CA PHE A 40 4.59 -5.18 22.30
C PHE A 40 4.96 -5.06 23.78
N VAL A 41 5.50 -3.91 24.20
CA VAL A 41 5.87 -3.66 25.60
C VAL A 41 4.65 -3.75 26.52
N ASN A 42 3.49 -3.25 26.09
CA ASN A 42 2.26 -3.36 26.86
C ASN A 42 1.84 -4.82 27.05
N TYR A 43 1.91 -5.66 26.00
CA TYR A 43 1.61 -7.09 26.12
C TYR A 43 2.55 -7.81 27.08
N ILE A 44 3.86 -7.53 27.01
CA ILE A 44 4.84 -8.14 27.92
C ILE A 44 4.59 -7.72 29.38
N LYS A 45 4.32 -6.42 29.62
CA LYS A 45 4.02 -5.91 30.97
C LYS A 45 2.77 -6.53 31.59
N ASN A 46 1.76 -6.82 30.76
CA ASN A 46 0.50 -7.42 31.20
C ASN A 46 0.54 -8.96 31.26
N GLY A 47 1.72 -9.58 31.06
CA GLY A 47 1.89 -11.05 31.06
C GLY A 47 1.28 -11.76 29.84
N GLN A 48 0.89 -11.00 28.82
CA GLN A 48 0.25 -11.50 27.60
C GLN A 48 1.29 -11.87 26.52
N TYR A 49 2.19 -12.80 26.87
CA TYR A 49 3.35 -13.15 26.04
C TYR A 49 2.96 -13.69 24.65
N LEU A 50 1.84 -14.41 24.54
CA LEU A 50 1.36 -14.95 23.28
C LEU A 50 0.96 -13.83 22.30
N TRP A 51 0.21 -12.82 22.78
CA TRP A 51 -0.18 -11.66 21.97
C TRP A 51 1.03 -10.82 21.56
N GLY A 52 1.96 -10.58 22.51
CA GLY A 52 3.24 -9.91 22.19
C GLY A 52 4.06 -10.67 21.16
N GLY A 53 4.14 -12.01 21.26
CA GLY A 53 4.84 -12.86 20.31
C GLY A 53 4.24 -12.79 18.91
N MET A 54 2.90 -12.82 18.78
CA MET A 54 2.23 -12.68 17.48
C MET A 54 2.43 -11.30 16.87
N THR A 55 2.33 -10.22 17.65
CA THR A 55 2.62 -8.87 17.15
C THR A 55 4.04 -8.78 16.60
N MET A 56 5.03 -9.29 17.34
CA MET A 56 6.43 -9.30 16.89
C MET A 56 6.64 -10.18 15.65
N MET A 57 5.93 -11.31 15.54
CA MET A 57 5.97 -12.15 14.34
C MET A 57 5.56 -11.35 13.09
N PHE A 58 4.51 -10.54 13.18
CA PHE A 58 4.07 -9.70 12.06
C PHE A 58 5.09 -8.60 11.72
N VAL A 59 5.72 -7.96 12.71
CA VAL A 59 6.82 -6.99 12.50
C VAL A 59 7.98 -7.63 11.75
N VAL A 60 8.42 -8.81 12.21
CA VAL A 60 9.50 -9.55 11.57
C VAL A 60 9.10 -9.98 10.16
N THR A 61 7.85 -10.39 9.94
CA THR A 61 7.35 -10.79 8.62
C THR A 61 7.34 -9.62 7.64
N GLY A 62 6.83 -8.44 8.04
CA GLY A 62 6.85 -7.23 7.23
C GLY A 62 8.27 -6.81 6.86
N THR A 63 9.18 -6.80 7.84
CA THR A 63 10.60 -6.49 7.64
C THR A 63 11.26 -7.49 6.69
N LEU A 64 11.19 -8.79 6.97
CA LEU A 64 11.82 -9.82 6.14
C LEU A 64 11.26 -9.84 4.70
N SER A 65 10.02 -9.39 4.51
CA SER A 65 9.41 -9.34 3.20
C SER A 65 9.85 -8.12 2.38
N THR A 66 10.08 -6.98 3.01
CA THR A 66 10.46 -5.73 2.34
C THR A 66 11.96 -5.59 2.11
N GLN A 67 12.80 -6.04 3.03
CA GLN A 67 14.26 -5.86 2.95
C GLN A 67 14.89 -6.48 1.69
N PRO A 68 14.47 -7.67 1.18
CA PRO A 68 15.01 -8.22 -0.06
C PRO A 68 14.79 -7.31 -1.27
N PHE A 69 13.58 -6.78 -1.45
CA PHE A 69 13.27 -5.83 -2.53
C PHE A 69 14.05 -4.54 -2.36
N SER A 70 14.06 -3.99 -1.15
CA SER A 70 14.80 -2.77 -0.83
C SER A 70 16.29 -2.93 -1.14
N TYR A 71 16.90 -4.08 -0.80
CA TYR A 71 18.31 -4.34 -1.06
C TYR A 71 18.60 -4.50 -2.56
N VAL A 72 17.79 -5.28 -3.27
CA VAL A 72 17.98 -5.49 -4.72
C VAL A 72 17.87 -4.17 -5.46
N TRP A 73 16.88 -3.34 -5.15
CA TRP A 73 16.76 -2.02 -5.75
C TRP A 73 17.91 -1.09 -5.33
N TYR A 74 18.42 -1.19 -4.09
CA TYR A 74 19.55 -0.37 -3.65
C TYR A 74 20.82 -0.74 -4.41
N ARG A 75 21.07 -2.04 -4.60
CA ARG A 75 22.19 -2.55 -5.40
C ARG A 75 22.06 -2.17 -6.87
N ASP A 76 20.84 -2.15 -7.39
CA ASP A 76 20.59 -1.78 -8.79
C ASP A 76 20.79 -0.26 -9.01
N ASP A 77 20.64 0.56 -7.95
CA ASP A 77 20.85 2.02 -7.97
C ASP A 77 22.32 2.43 -7.75
N ASP A 78 23.11 1.66 -7.01
CA ASP A 78 24.48 1.99 -6.59
C ASP A 78 25.54 1.07 -7.23
N GLU A 79 26.46 1.64 -8.00
CA GLU A 79 27.50 0.90 -8.73
C GLU A 79 28.79 0.69 -7.89
N GLU A 80 28.90 1.29 -6.69
CA GLU A 80 30.13 1.21 -5.88
C GLU A 80 30.17 -0.01 -4.91
N PRO A 81 31.25 -0.82 -4.94
CA PRO A 81 31.32 -2.05 -4.14
C PRO A 81 31.51 -1.82 -2.63
N LYS A 82 32.04 -0.66 -2.21
CA LYS A 82 32.22 -0.33 -0.78
C LYS A 82 30.90 0.11 -0.14
N THR A 83 30.11 0.90 -0.86
CA THR A 83 28.77 1.33 -0.43
C THR A 83 27.81 0.14 -0.42
N LEU A 84 27.99 -0.84 -1.32
CA LEU A 84 27.20 -2.07 -1.32
C LEU A 84 27.32 -2.90 -0.03
N LYS A 85 28.51 -3.00 0.57
CA LYS A 85 28.72 -3.73 1.85
C LYS A 85 28.04 -3.02 3.01
N ALA A 86 28.15 -1.68 3.07
CA ALA A 86 27.47 -0.88 4.07
C ALA A 86 25.94 -0.95 3.88
N GLY A 87 25.47 -0.88 2.63
CA GLY A 87 24.07 -1.03 2.28
C GLY A 87 23.51 -2.40 2.65
N LEU A 88 24.27 -3.49 2.44
CA LEU A 88 23.87 -4.83 2.89
C LEU A 88 23.67 -4.87 4.41
N ALA A 89 24.60 -4.30 5.19
CA ALA A 89 24.46 -4.23 6.65
C ALA A 89 23.18 -3.47 7.06
N VAL A 90 22.90 -2.32 6.44
CA VAL A 90 21.69 -1.53 6.70
C VAL A 90 20.42 -2.36 6.47
N HIS A 91 20.36 -3.13 5.39
CA HIS A 91 19.19 -3.97 5.08
C HIS A 91 19.09 -5.20 6.00
N LEU A 92 20.21 -5.79 6.41
CA LEU A 92 20.23 -6.90 7.38
C LEU A 92 19.72 -6.49 8.77
N PHE A 93 19.98 -5.24 9.18
CA PHE A 93 19.46 -4.69 10.44
C PHE A 93 18.02 -4.14 10.32
N GLY A 94 17.35 -4.31 9.17
CA GLY A 94 15.99 -3.80 8.96
C GLY A 94 15.90 -2.28 8.75
N LEU A 95 17.03 -1.58 8.61
CA LEU A 95 17.09 -0.12 8.48
C LEU A 95 16.96 0.37 7.02
N GLY A 96 16.71 -0.53 6.06
CA GLY A 96 16.63 -0.21 4.63
C GLY A 96 15.57 0.84 4.29
N THR A 97 14.37 0.73 4.85
CA THR A 97 13.26 1.67 4.62
C THR A 97 13.58 3.08 5.14
N ILE A 98 14.18 3.19 6.33
CA ILE A 98 14.63 4.47 6.91
C ILE A 98 15.71 5.10 6.03
N PHE A 99 16.66 4.29 5.55
CA PHE A 99 17.71 4.77 4.66
C PHE A 99 17.15 5.30 3.33
N ARG A 100 16.18 4.60 2.73
CA ARG A 100 15.48 5.07 1.53
C ARG A 100 14.71 6.38 1.75
N TYR A 101 14.06 6.53 2.90
CA TYR A 101 13.41 7.79 3.30
C TYR A 101 14.40 8.95 3.39
N TYR A 102 15.54 8.73 4.07
CA TYR A 102 16.61 9.72 4.17
C TYR A 102 17.10 10.15 2.78
N HIS A 103 17.38 9.18 1.90
CA HIS A 103 17.84 9.46 0.55
C HIS A 103 16.80 10.23 -0.28
N LEU A 104 15.52 9.82 -0.22
CA LEU A 104 14.42 10.49 -0.91
C LEU A 104 14.26 11.94 -0.45
N LEU A 105 14.26 12.19 0.87
CA LEU A 105 14.11 13.54 1.43
C LEU A 105 15.32 14.43 1.10
N LYS A 106 16.54 13.89 1.22
CA LYS A 106 17.77 14.59 0.85
C LYS A 106 17.75 15.02 -0.62
N GLU A 107 17.37 14.11 -1.50
CA GLU A 107 17.32 14.36 -2.94
C GLU A 107 16.18 15.31 -3.32
N SER A 108 15.01 15.19 -2.68
CA SER A 108 13.90 16.15 -2.83
C SER A 108 14.33 17.58 -2.47
N CYS A 109 15.06 17.74 -1.36
CA CYS A 109 15.62 19.02 -0.93
C CYS A 109 16.69 19.54 -1.90
N ARG A 110 17.55 18.66 -2.44
CA ARG A 110 18.57 19.02 -3.44
C ARG A 110 17.91 19.56 -4.70
N VAL A 111 16.97 18.81 -5.28
CA VAL A 111 16.24 19.20 -6.49
C VAL A 111 15.48 20.51 -6.28
N HIS A 112 14.88 20.70 -5.10
CA HIS A 112 14.20 21.95 -4.77
C HIS A 112 15.16 23.15 -4.77
N ARG A 113 16.32 23.03 -4.10
CA ARG A 113 17.34 24.09 -4.05
C ARG A 113 17.95 24.38 -5.43
N THR A 114 18.26 23.35 -6.20
CA THR A 114 18.82 23.51 -7.55
C THR A 114 17.82 24.17 -8.51
N THR A 115 16.54 23.79 -8.44
CA THR A 115 15.49 24.41 -9.28
C THR A 115 15.28 25.89 -8.94
N ALA A 116 15.45 26.27 -7.67
CA ALA A 116 15.37 27.66 -7.23
C ALA A 116 16.55 28.52 -7.75
N ASN A 117 17.74 27.93 -7.85
CA ASN A 117 18.98 28.65 -8.19
C ASN A 117 19.30 28.66 -9.71
N SER A 118 18.86 27.65 -10.47
CA SER A 118 19.13 27.56 -11.91
C SER A 118 18.04 26.76 -12.65
N PRO A 119 17.05 27.42 -13.30
CA PRO A 119 15.95 26.75 -13.98
C PRO A 119 16.35 26.30 -15.40
N THR A 120 17.14 25.22 -15.51
CA THR A 120 17.40 24.57 -16.80
C THR A 120 16.37 23.45 -17.02
N ALA A 121 15.52 23.60 -18.05
CA ALA A 121 14.33 22.75 -18.27
C ALA A 121 14.64 21.24 -18.49
N GLU A 122 15.74 20.91 -19.16
CA GLU A 122 16.07 19.52 -19.50
C GLU A 122 16.67 18.75 -18.31
N ARG A 123 17.50 19.41 -17.50
CA ARG A 123 18.10 18.86 -16.28
C ARG A 123 17.04 18.63 -15.19
N THR A 124 16.12 19.59 -15.03
CA THR A 124 15.00 19.46 -14.08
C THR A 124 14.09 18.28 -14.44
N GLY A 125 13.74 18.09 -15.71
CA GLY A 125 12.88 16.96 -16.13
C GLY A 125 13.43 15.58 -15.76
N THR A 126 14.75 15.39 -15.89
CA THR A 126 15.45 14.12 -15.58
C THR A 126 15.56 13.89 -14.07
N GLU A 127 15.95 14.90 -13.29
CA GLU A 127 16.02 14.81 -11.83
C GLU A 127 14.64 14.53 -11.19
N HIS A 128 13.57 15.08 -11.77
CA HIS A 128 12.21 14.81 -11.30
C HIS A 128 11.75 13.37 -11.59
N ASN A 129 12.14 12.78 -12.72
CA ASN A 129 11.83 11.38 -13.02
C ASN A 129 12.50 10.43 -12.02
N LEU A 130 13.76 10.69 -11.69
CA LEU A 130 14.47 9.92 -10.66
C LEU A 130 13.77 10.03 -9.31
N LEU A 131 13.37 11.24 -8.90
CA LEU A 131 12.67 11.47 -7.65
C LEU A 131 11.34 10.70 -7.56
N PHE A 132 10.56 10.69 -8.65
CA PHE A 132 9.30 9.92 -8.70
C PHE A 132 9.54 8.40 -8.70
N GLY A 133 10.63 7.92 -9.32
CA GLY A 133 11.04 6.52 -9.23
C GLY A 133 11.32 6.10 -7.79
N MET A 134 12.21 6.81 -7.11
CA MET A 134 12.54 6.53 -5.71
C MET A 134 11.32 6.60 -4.78
N ALA A 135 10.41 7.57 -5.01
CA ALA A 135 9.17 7.67 -4.25
C ALA A 135 8.23 6.49 -4.50
N THR A 136 8.13 6.01 -5.75
CA THR A 136 7.30 4.85 -6.11
C THR A 136 7.82 3.60 -5.44
N ASP A 137 9.12 3.33 -5.52
CA ASP A 137 9.77 2.18 -4.90
C ASP A 137 9.53 2.18 -3.38
N LEU A 138 9.76 3.33 -2.72
CA LEU A 138 9.52 3.45 -1.29
C LEU A 138 8.04 3.22 -0.92
N CYS A 139 7.10 3.79 -1.68
CA CYS A 139 5.67 3.58 -1.42
C CYS A 139 5.26 2.12 -1.63
N MET A 140 5.90 1.41 -2.56
CA MET A 140 5.65 -0.01 -2.79
C MET A 140 6.10 -0.87 -1.61
N LEU A 141 7.29 -0.59 -1.05
CA LEU A 141 7.76 -1.27 0.17
C LEU A 141 6.81 -1.03 1.34
N LYS A 142 6.38 0.22 1.54
CA LYS A 142 5.42 0.56 2.59
C LYS A 142 4.09 -0.12 2.41
N MET A 143 3.61 -0.25 1.17
CA MET A 143 2.39 -0.99 0.90
C MET A 143 2.56 -2.47 1.25
N PHE A 144 3.69 -3.09 0.94
CA PHE A 144 3.97 -4.48 1.35
C PHE A 144 4.00 -4.62 2.87
N GLU A 145 4.71 -3.73 3.57
CA GLU A 145 4.76 -3.67 5.03
C GLU A 145 3.35 -3.51 5.63
N ALA A 146 2.58 -2.52 5.17
CA ALA A 146 1.22 -2.26 5.64
C ALA A 146 0.30 -3.49 5.56
N PHE A 147 0.44 -4.32 4.51
CA PHE A 147 -0.37 -5.53 4.36
C PHE A 147 0.20 -6.75 5.07
N LEU A 148 1.51 -6.95 5.10
CA LEU A 148 2.13 -8.14 5.71
C LEU A 148 2.32 -8.01 7.23
N GLU A 149 2.31 -6.79 7.73
CA GLU A 149 2.48 -6.46 9.15
C GLU A 149 1.22 -5.82 9.73
N SER A 150 0.87 -4.59 9.29
CA SER A 150 -0.17 -3.81 9.96
C SER A 150 -1.56 -4.44 9.83
N VAL A 151 -1.96 -4.96 8.67
CA VAL A 151 -3.30 -5.60 8.49
C VAL A 151 -3.50 -6.84 9.38
N PRO A 152 -2.59 -7.82 9.41
CA PRO A 152 -2.66 -8.94 10.35
C PRO A 152 -2.64 -8.51 11.82
N GLN A 153 -1.85 -7.49 12.18
CA GLN A 153 -1.88 -6.94 13.54
C GLN A 153 -3.22 -6.28 13.88
N ILE A 154 -3.86 -5.57 12.93
CA ILE A 154 -5.21 -5.02 13.12
C ILE A 154 -6.22 -6.16 13.34
N LEU A 155 -6.13 -7.25 12.58
CA LEU A 155 -6.98 -8.43 12.78
C LEU A 155 -6.77 -9.05 14.17
N LEU A 156 -5.52 -9.14 14.62
CA LEU A 156 -5.17 -9.62 15.95
C LEU A 156 -5.74 -8.72 17.05
N GLN A 157 -5.61 -7.40 16.91
CA GLN A 157 -6.18 -6.43 17.85
C GLN A 157 -7.70 -6.54 17.91
N LEU A 158 -8.38 -6.66 16.76
CA LEU A 158 -9.82 -6.85 16.71
C LEU A 158 -10.26 -8.16 17.36
N TYR A 159 -9.51 -9.25 17.16
CA TYR A 159 -9.76 -10.53 17.83
C TYR A 159 -9.66 -10.39 19.36
N ILE A 160 -8.63 -9.70 19.87
CA ILE A 160 -8.46 -9.47 21.32
C ILE A 160 -9.57 -8.58 21.89
N ILE A 161 -9.95 -7.51 21.18
CA ILE A 161 -11.05 -6.62 21.59
C ILE A 161 -12.35 -7.40 21.70
N HIS A 162 -12.56 -8.35 20.78
CA HIS A 162 -13.76 -9.16 20.76
C HIS A 162 -13.83 -10.14 21.94
N ASP A 163 -12.71 -10.78 22.28
CA ASP A 163 -12.59 -11.70 23.43
C ASP A 163 -12.84 -11.00 24.77
N GLN A 164 -12.41 -9.74 24.91
CA GLN A 164 -12.50 -8.99 26.17
C GLN A 164 -13.90 -8.44 26.51
N ASN A 165 -14.87 -8.54 25.59
CA ASN A 165 -16.30 -8.13 25.69
C ASN A 165 -16.59 -6.64 26.03
N GLU A 166 -15.62 -5.90 26.57
CA GLU A 166 -15.62 -4.45 26.85
C GLU A 166 -14.33 -3.83 26.29
N GLY A 167 -14.30 -3.58 24.99
CA GLY A 167 -13.16 -2.88 24.37
C GLY A 167 -13.10 -1.43 24.84
N PHE A 168 -11.99 -1.02 25.45
CA PHE A 168 -11.80 0.38 25.81
C PHE A 168 -11.79 1.27 24.57
N PHE A 169 -12.38 2.47 24.65
CA PHE A 169 -12.47 3.43 23.53
C PHE A 169 -11.14 3.67 22.80
N HIS A 170 -10.02 3.65 23.52
CA HIS A 170 -8.69 3.85 22.94
C HIS A 170 -8.25 2.72 22.00
N GLN A 171 -8.67 1.48 22.22
CA GLN A 171 -8.32 0.34 21.36
C GLN A 171 -9.02 0.47 20.00
N TRP A 172 -10.30 0.83 19.98
CA TRP A 172 -11.04 1.12 18.76
C TRP A 172 -10.47 2.32 17.99
N LEU A 173 -10.04 3.36 18.70
CA LEU A 173 -9.37 4.51 18.09
C LEU A 173 -8.03 4.12 17.45
N SER A 174 -7.26 3.25 18.11
CA SER A 174 -6.00 2.72 17.58
C SER A 174 -6.22 1.88 16.31
N VAL A 175 -7.24 1.00 16.31
CA VAL A 175 -7.63 0.24 15.10
C VAL A 175 -8.03 1.20 13.97
N ALA A 176 -8.86 2.21 14.26
CA ALA A 176 -9.29 3.19 13.25
C ALA A 176 -8.12 3.98 12.65
N PHE A 177 -7.16 4.39 13.48
CA PHE A 177 -5.94 5.06 13.02
C PHE A 177 -5.10 4.12 12.13
N SER A 178 -4.92 2.87 12.53
CA SER A 178 -4.12 1.88 11.80
C SER A 178 -4.73 1.57 10.43
N VAL A 179 -6.05 1.34 10.36
CA VAL A 179 -6.74 1.14 9.06
C VAL A 179 -6.65 2.40 8.17
N SER A 180 -6.71 3.59 8.77
CA SER A 180 -6.51 4.85 8.05
C SER A 180 -5.09 4.98 7.48
N ASN A 181 -4.07 4.54 8.22
CA ASN A 181 -2.68 4.51 7.76
C ASN A 181 -2.48 3.54 6.58
N VAL A 182 -3.09 2.35 6.63
CA VAL A 182 -3.08 1.39 5.51
C VAL A 182 -3.73 1.99 4.26
N ALA A 183 -4.91 2.61 4.41
CA ALA A 183 -5.60 3.25 3.29
C ALA A 183 -4.81 4.44 2.70
N TYR A 184 -4.16 5.24 3.56
CA TYR A 184 -3.27 6.31 3.13
C TYR A 184 -2.09 5.76 2.34
N THR A 185 -1.45 4.69 2.80
CA THR A 185 -0.30 4.06 2.14
C THR A 185 -0.66 3.57 0.73
N LEU A 186 -1.83 2.95 0.55
CA LEU A 186 -2.35 2.59 -0.78
C LEU A 186 -2.59 3.80 -1.67
N MET A 187 -3.15 4.89 -1.13
CA MET A 187 -3.34 6.12 -1.89
C MET A 187 -2.01 6.70 -2.32
N ASP A 188 -1.03 6.75 -1.42
CA ASP A 188 0.29 7.32 -1.68
C ASP A 188 1.05 6.51 -2.72
N PHE A 189 1.00 5.18 -2.63
CA PHE A 189 1.48 4.28 -3.68
C PHE A 189 0.86 4.60 -5.04
N ARG A 190 -0.48 4.65 -5.14
CA ARG A 190 -1.16 4.95 -6.41
C ARG A 190 -0.75 6.30 -6.98
N VAL A 191 -0.63 7.32 -6.12
CA VAL A 191 -0.22 8.66 -6.55
C VAL A 191 1.23 8.70 -7.02
N CYS A 192 2.14 8.01 -6.32
CA CYS A 192 3.55 7.95 -6.68
C CYS A 192 3.76 7.17 -7.97
N LEU A 193 3.15 5.99 -8.08
CA LEU A 193 3.21 5.16 -9.28
C LEU A 193 2.69 5.91 -10.52
N ARG A 194 1.55 6.58 -10.40
CA ARG A 194 1.01 7.34 -11.53
C ARG A 194 1.93 8.49 -11.96
N ARG A 195 2.63 9.13 -11.01
CA ARG A 195 3.59 10.20 -11.32
C ARG A 195 4.88 9.71 -11.93
N SER A 196 5.27 8.45 -11.71
CA SER A 196 6.46 7.87 -12.32
C SER A 196 6.22 7.41 -13.77
N LEU A 197 4.97 7.18 -14.16
CA LEU A 197 4.59 6.82 -15.53
C LEU A 197 4.74 8.00 -16.51
N PRO A 198 5.40 7.82 -17.68
CA PRO A 198 5.65 8.90 -18.65
C PRO A 198 4.37 9.52 -19.24
N HIS A 199 3.35 8.70 -19.49
CA HIS A 199 2.11 9.10 -20.17
C HIS A 199 1.01 9.57 -19.20
N ALA A 200 1.07 9.13 -17.93
CA ALA A 200 0.10 9.47 -16.88
C ALA A 200 0.58 10.54 -15.89
N ARG A 201 1.69 11.23 -16.21
CA ARG A 201 2.46 12.14 -15.33
C ARG A 201 1.69 13.33 -14.76
N GLN A 202 0.47 13.58 -15.25
CA GLN A 202 -0.39 14.63 -14.72
C GLN A 202 -0.72 14.39 -13.25
N LYS A 203 -0.54 15.43 -12.43
CA LYS A 203 -0.83 15.37 -11.00
C LYS A 203 -2.32 15.05 -10.79
N PRO A 204 -2.67 13.97 -10.06
CA PRO A 204 -4.07 13.71 -9.75
C PRO A 204 -4.65 14.86 -8.94
N SER A 205 -5.89 15.23 -9.26
CA SER A 205 -6.61 16.29 -8.57
C SER A 205 -6.76 15.96 -7.08
N ILE A 206 -6.84 16.97 -6.21
CA ILE A 206 -7.07 16.75 -4.76
C ILE A 206 -8.35 15.93 -4.53
N PRO A 207 -9.49 16.20 -5.20
CA PRO A 207 -10.70 15.40 -5.04
C PRO A 207 -10.52 13.94 -5.45
N SER A 208 -9.80 13.66 -6.56
CA SER A 208 -9.53 12.28 -7.01
C SER A 208 -8.74 11.49 -5.94
N ARG A 209 -7.75 12.14 -5.30
CA ARG A 209 -6.98 11.53 -4.20
C ARG A 209 -7.84 11.25 -2.97
N LEU A 210 -8.67 12.21 -2.56
CA LEU A 210 -9.55 12.06 -1.39
C LEU A 210 -10.62 10.98 -1.63
N VAL A 211 -11.25 10.95 -2.79
CA VAL A 211 -12.26 9.91 -3.11
C VAL A 211 -11.60 8.54 -3.20
N TYR A 212 -10.41 8.42 -3.77
CA TYR A 212 -9.66 7.16 -3.76
C TYR A 212 -9.31 6.70 -2.34
N LEU A 213 -8.87 7.63 -1.48
CA LEU A 213 -8.58 7.37 -0.07
C LEU A 213 -9.83 6.84 0.65
N PHE A 214 -10.98 7.50 0.51
CA PHE A 214 -12.23 7.04 1.14
C PHE A 214 -12.72 5.72 0.58
N TYR A 215 -12.59 5.49 -0.72
CA TYR A 215 -12.87 4.19 -1.33
C TYR A 215 -12.03 3.08 -0.69
N LYS A 216 -10.71 3.24 -0.59
CA LYS A 216 -9.84 2.24 0.03
C LYS A 216 -10.07 2.11 1.54
N LEU A 217 -10.28 3.22 2.24
CA LEU A 217 -10.61 3.23 3.67
C LEU A 217 -11.86 2.40 3.95
N PHE A 218 -12.98 2.72 3.31
CA PHE A 218 -14.24 2.03 3.57
C PHE A 218 -14.23 0.57 3.13
N THR A 219 -13.59 0.26 1.99
CA THR A 219 -13.53 -1.13 1.52
C THR A 219 -12.62 -2.01 2.38
N ILE A 220 -11.48 -1.50 2.85
CA ILE A 220 -10.59 -2.24 3.75
C ILE A 220 -11.23 -2.41 5.12
N THR A 221 -11.84 -1.35 5.69
CA THR A 221 -12.49 -1.41 7.01
C THR A 221 -13.55 -2.51 7.07
N SER A 222 -14.48 -2.54 6.12
CA SER A 222 -15.53 -3.57 6.09
C SER A 222 -14.95 -4.97 5.94
N HIS A 223 -13.93 -5.16 5.10
CA HIS A 223 -13.34 -6.47 4.87
C HIS A 223 -12.55 -7.01 6.07
N ILE A 224 -11.76 -6.15 6.70
CA ILE A 224 -11.01 -6.49 7.93
C ILE A 224 -11.99 -6.83 9.05
N LEU A 225 -13.06 -6.06 9.23
CA LEU A 225 -14.08 -6.37 10.23
C LEU A 225 -14.80 -7.70 9.93
N SER A 226 -15.14 -7.97 8.67
CA SER A 226 -15.72 -9.26 8.25
C SER A 226 -14.78 -10.43 8.52
N TYR A 227 -13.49 -10.29 8.21
CA TYR A 227 -12.50 -11.31 8.53
C TYR A 227 -12.29 -11.47 10.03
N SER A 228 -12.30 -10.40 10.81
CA SER A 228 -12.27 -10.48 12.28
C SER A 228 -13.43 -11.33 12.81
N LEU A 229 -14.66 -11.12 12.32
CA LEU A 229 -15.81 -11.93 12.72
C LEU A 229 -15.63 -13.42 12.34
N LEU A 230 -15.16 -13.70 11.12
CA LEU A 230 -14.88 -15.07 10.68
C LEU A 230 -13.79 -15.74 11.52
N LEU A 231 -12.75 -15.01 11.91
CA LEU A 231 -11.67 -15.53 12.75
C LEU A 231 -12.14 -15.89 14.16
N THR A 232 -13.03 -15.09 14.74
CA THR A 232 -13.66 -15.40 16.03
C THR A 232 -14.55 -16.64 15.94
N LEU A 233 -15.18 -16.88 14.79
CA LEU A 233 -16.11 -18.00 14.61
C LEU A 233 -15.44 -19.37 14.76
N SER A 234 -14.27 -19.56 14.17
CA SER A 234 -13.60 -20.86 14.16
C SER A 234 -12.12 -20.77 13.76
N VAL A 235 -11.30 -21.65 14.34
CA VAL A 235 -9.90 -21.87 13.89
C VAL A 235 -9.84 -22.30 12.43
N TYR A 236 -10.87 -22.99 11.90
CA TYR A 236 -10.93 -23.38 10.49
C TYR A 236 -11.00 -22.17 9.54
N SER A 237 -11.42 -20.99 10.02
CA SER A 237 -11.40 -19.76 9.22
C SER A 237 -9.99 -19.31 8.87
N MET A 238 -8.99 -19.59 9.72
CA MET A 238 -7.57 -19.37 9.38
C MET A 238 -7.12 -20.26 8.22
N VAL A 239 -7.58 -21.51 8.19
CA VAL A 239 -7.32 -22.43 7.08
C VAL A 239 -7.98 -21.90 5.81
N ALA A 240 -9.23 -21.44 5.89
CA ALA A 240 -9.93 -20.86 4.75
C ALA A 240 -9.22 -19.61 4.18
N LEU A 241 -8.75 -18.69 5.04
CA LEU A 241 -7.96 -17.53 4.62
C LEU A 241 -6.63 -17.94 3.96
N THR A 242 -5.97 -18.97 4.48
CA THR A 242 -4.75 -19.52 3.88
C THR A 242 -5.04 -20.10 2.50
N VAL A 243 -6.13 -20.83 2.33
CA VAL A 243 -6.55 -21.34 1.02
C VAL A 243 -6.86 -20.20 0.05
N LEU A 244 -7.57 -19.15 0.50
CA LEU A 244 -7.83 -17.96 -0.32
C LEU A 244 -6.54 -17.28 -0.76
N TRP A 245 -5.56 -17.14 0.13
CA TRP A 245 -4.24 -16.61 -0.20
C TRP A 245 -3.53 -17.44 -1.28
N LEU A 246 -3.53 -18.78 -1.16
CA LEU A 246 -2.93 -19.66 -2.14
C LEU A 246 -3.65 -19.54 -3.50
N LEU A 247 -4.98 -19.45 -3.51
CA LEU A 247 -5.77 -19.24 -4.73
C LEU A 247 -5.41 -17.92 -5.42
N MET A 248 -5.30 -16.82 -4.65
CA MET A 248 -4.88 -15.52 -5.18
C MET A 248 -3.46 -15.57 -5.71
N THR A 249 -2.54 -16.22 -5.01
CA THR A 249 -1.16 -16.43 -5.47
C THR A 249 -1.11 -17.19 -6.79
N VAL A 250 -1.90 -18.27 -6.92
CA VAL A 250 -2.01 -19.05 -8.15
C VAL A 250 -2.57 -18.19 -9.29
N TRP A 251 -3.58 -17.37 -9.03
CA TRP A 251 -4.08 -16.41 -10.02
C TRP A 251 -2.97 -15.43 -10.46
N VAL A 252 -2.25 -14.81 -9.53
CA VAL A 252 -1.14 -13.91 -9.85
C VAL A 252 -0.05 -14.62 -10.66
N HIS A 253 0.22 -15.89 -10.36
CA HIS A 253 1.15 -16.69 -11.15
C HIS A 253 0.68 -16.85 -12.62
N PHE A 254 -0.61 -17.11 -12.84
CA PHE A 254 -1.20 -17.20 -14.18
C PHE A 254 -1.24 -15.85 -14.91
N LEU A 255 -1.22 -14.73 -14.19
CA LEU A 255 -1.06 -13.41 -14.78
C LEU A 255 0.32 -13.22 -15.43
N LYS A 256 1.32 -14.06 -15.13
CA LYS A 256 2.68 -14.00 -15.70
C LYS A 256 3.31 -12.61 -15.54
N THR A 257 3.39 -12.16 -14.29
CA THR A 257 4.09 -10.92 -13.89
C THR A 257 5.59 -10.99 -14.21
N ASP A 258 6.21 -9.85 -14.48
CA ASP A 258 7.64 -9.71 -14.81
C ASP A 258 8.23 -8.46 -14.16
N PHE A 259 8.08 -8.39 -12.84
CA PHE A 259 8.45 -7.22 -12.05
C PHE A 259 9.93 -7.25 -11.64
N CYS A 260 10.43 -8.43 -11.29
CA CYS A 260 11.77 -8.66 -10.74
C CYS A 260 12.72 -9.32 -11.76
N THR A 261 13.99 -8.94 -11.71
CA THR A 261 15.05 -9.53 -12.58
C THR A 261 15.37 -10.98 -12.25
N SER A 262 15.23 -11.38 -10.99
CA SER A 262 15.47 -12.75 -10.53
C SER A 262 14.18 -13.53 -10.42
N LYS A 263 14.16 -14.76 -10.97
CA LYS A 263 13.01 -15.68 -10.89
C LYS A 263 12.56 -15.97 -9.45
N GLY A 264 13.52 -16.05 -8.52
CA GLY A 264 13.22 -16.29 -7.10
C GLY A 264 12.52 -15.10 -6.44
N LEU A 265 12.99 -13.88 -6.73
CA LEU A 265 12.39 -12.64 -6.22
C LEU A 265 11.02 -12.39 -6.85
N GLU A 266 10.86 -12.75 -8.13
CA GLU A 266 9.58 -12.69 -8.84
C GLU A 266 8.56 -13.63 -8.20
N PHE A 267 8.94 -14.88 -7.89
CA PHE A 267 8.07 -15.79 -7.16
C PHE A 267 7.66 -15.23 -5.79
N PHE A 268 8.60 -14.64 -5.07
CA PHE A 268 8.33 -14.00 -3.77
C PHE A 268 7.39 -12.80 -3.89
N TYR A 269 7.57 -11.96 -4.92
CA TYR A 269 6.66 -10.86 -5.25
C TYR A 269 5.23 -11.38 -5.47
N ARG A 270 5.06 -12.46 -6.24
CA ARG A 270 3.73 -13.06 -6.48
C ARG A 270 3.06 -13.58 -5.21
N LEU A 271 3.82 -14.13 -4.26
CA LEU A 271 3.31 -14.54 -2.95
C LEU A 271 2.78 -13.36 -2.14
N ILE A 272 3.54 -12.26 -2.09
CA ILE A 272 3.16 -11.03 -1.38
C ILE A 272 1.92 -10.42 -2.03
N VAL A 273 1.91 -10.28 -3.35
CA VAL A 273 0.77 -9.72 -4.07
C VAL A 273 -0.48 -10.59 -3.91
N GLY A 274 -0.33 -11.92 -3.96
CA GLY A 274 -1.41 -12.85 -3.64
C GLY A 274 -1.98 -12.62 -2.24
N PHE A 275 -1.12 -12.30 -1.27
CA PHE A 275 -1.55 -11.99 0.11
C PHE A 275 -2.31 -10.66 0.17
N ILE A 276 -1.80 -9.62 -0.48
CA ILE A 276 -2.46 -8.30 -0.59
C ILE A 276 -3.86 -8.45 -1.21
N LEU A 277 -3.99 -9.29 -2.24
CA LEU A 277 -5.25 -9.61 -2.91
C LEU A 277 -6.28 -10.33 -2.03
N VAL A 278 -5.91 -10.88 -0.87
CA VAL A 278 -6.91 -11.35 0.09
C VAL A 278 -7.67 -10.17 0.70
N PHE A 279 -6.98 -9.03 0.89
CA PHE A 279 -7.50 -7.89 1.64
C PHE A 279 -8.02 -6.75 0.76
N THR A 280 -7.35 -6.46 -0.35
CA THR A 280 -7.74 -5.39 -1.27
C THR A 280 -7.46 -5.74 -2.71
N PHE A 281 -8.30 -5.26 -3.62
CA PHE A 281 -8.01 -5.35 -5.03
C PHE A 281 -6.74 -4.54 -5.35
N PHE A 282 -5.72 -5.24 -5.82
CA PHE A 282 -4.45 -4.71 -6.28
C PHE A 282 -4.22 -5.15 -7.72
N ASN A 283 -4.13 -4.21 -8.65
CA ASN A 283 -4.02 -4.57 -10.07
C ASN A 283 -2.56 -4.82 -10.43
N VAL A 284 -2.24 -6.08 -10.71
CA VAL A 284 -0.87 -6.54 -10.91
C VAL A 284 -0.39 -6.41 -12.34
N LYS A 285 -1.29 -6.45 -13.35
CA LYS A 285 -0.91 -6.58 -14.76
C LYS A 285 -1.37 -5.41 -15.64
N GLY A 286 -2.21 -4.52 -15.11
CA GLY A 286 -2.64 -3.32 -15.81
C GLY A 286 -3.55 -3.51 -17.03
N GLN A 287 -3.77 -4.72 -17.55
CA GLN A 287 -4.63 -4.98 -18.71
C GLN A 287 -6.12 -4.67 -18.40
N ASP A 288 -7.03 -4.83 -19.38
CA ASP A 288 -8.48 -4.57 -19.24
C ASP A 288 -9.13 -5.33 -18.05
N THR A 289 -8.98 -4.77 -16.85
CA THR A 289 -9.29 -5.44 -15.57
C THR A 289 -10.72 -5.21 -15.13
N GLY A 290 -11.59 -4.63 -15.97
CA GLY A 290 -12.98 -4.36 -15.61
C GLY A 290 -13.72 -5.63 -15.15
N LEU A 291 -13.49 -6.76 -15.83
CA LEU A 291 -14.07 -8.06 -15.44
C LEU A 291 -13.44 -8.59 -14.14
N ALA A 292 -12.12 -8.61 -14.04
CA ALA A 292 -11.40 -9.11 -12.86
C ALA A 292 -11.78 -8.32 -11.60
N MET A 293 -11.88 -6.99 -11.74
CA MET A 293 -12.29 -6.08 -10.68
C MET A 293 -13.75 -6.32 -10.27
N THR A 294 -14.65 -6.48 -11.24
CA THR A 294 -16.06 -6.81 -10.96
C THR A 294 -16.17 -8.14 -10.21
N VAL A 295 -15.50 -9.20 -10.69
CA VAL A 295 -15.50 -10.52 -10.03
C VAL A 295 -14.95 -10.43 -8.61
N TYR A 296 -13.85 -9.71 -8.42
CA TYR A 296 -13.27 -9.47 -7.09
C TYR A 296 -14.27 -8.82 -6.14
N TYR A 297 -14.90 -7.72 -6.57
CA TYR A 297 -15.82 -6.97 -5.71
C TYR A 297 -17.15 -7.70 -5.44
N MET A 298 -17.55 -8.61 -6.34
CA MET A 298 -18.65 -9.53 -6.10
C MET A 298 -18.31 -10.55 -5.00
N LEU A 299 -17.14 -11.20 -5.08
CA LEU A 299 -16.68 -12.15 -4.04
C LEU A 299 -16.49 -11.45 -2.68
N TYR A 300 -15.92 -10.25 -2.71
CA TYR A 300 -15.81 -9.38 -1.55
C TYR A 300 -17.17 -9.07 -0.90
N ALA A 301 -18.19 -8.71 -1.69
CA ALA A 301 -19.53 -8.42 -1.16
C ALA A 301 -20.15 -9.67 -0.52
N ILE A 302 -19.94 -10.84 -1.13
CA ILE A 302 -20.39 -12.14 -0.60
C ILE A 302 -19.75 -12.39 0.78
N ILE A 303 -18.43 -12.19 0.92
CA ILE A 303 -17.73 -12.36 2.21
C ILE A 303 -18.28 -11.39 3.26
N ASN A 304 -18.47 -10.12 2.92
CA ASN A 304 -18.99 -9.12 3.84
C ASN A 304 -20.44 -9.37 4.29
N ILE A 305 -21.24 -10.08 3.48
CA ILE A 305 -22.59 -10.49 3.85
C ILE A 305 -22.56 -11.78 4.67
N ILE A 306 -21.79 -12.79 4.24
CA ILE A 306 -21.73 -14.10 4.91
C ILE A 306 -21.12 -13.99 6.30
N ALA A 307 -20.09 -13.17 6.51
CA ALA A 307 -19.37 -13.11 7.78
C ALA A 307 -20.28 -12.74 8.98
N PRO A 308 -21.07 -11.65 8.96
CA PRO A 308 -22.03 -11.37 10.02
C PRO A 308 -23.14 -12.41 10.13
N ILE A 309 -23.67 -12.90 9.00
CA ILE A 309 -24.76 -13.90 8.99
C ILE A 309 -24.31 -15.19 9.67
N LEU A 310 -23.14 -15.71 9.30
CA LEU A 310 -22.60 -16.94 9.86
C LEU A 310 -22.29 -16.76 11.36
N SER A 311 -21.78 -15.59 11.75
CA SER A 311 -21.55 -15.25 13.16
C SER A 311 -22.85 -15.22 13.97
N MET A 312 -23.94 -14.67 13.40
CA MET A 312 -25.27 -14.69 14.04
C MET A 312 -25.81 -16.11 14.26
N PHE A 313 -25.58 -17.02 13.32
CA PHE A 313 -26.13 -18.38 13.39
C PHE A 313 -25.29 -19.35 14.24
N LEU A 314 -23.96 -19.25 14.17
CA LEU A 314 -23.09 -20.25 14.79
C LEU A 314 -22.61 -19.86 16.19
N VAL A 315 -22.62 -18.57 16.54
CA VAL A 315 -22.24 -18.10 17.88
C VAL A 315 -23.29 -17.11 18.39
N PRO A 316 -24.48 -17.57 18.81
CA PRO A 316 -25.53 -16.67 19.33
C PRO A 316 -25.09 -15.90 20.58
N GLU A 317 -24.09 -16.41 21.31
CA GLU A 317 -23.47 -15.74 22.46
C GLU A 317 -22.73 -14.44 22.06
N LEU A 318 -22.35 -14.30 20.78
CA LEU A 318 -21.72 -13.10 20.23
C LEU A 318 -22.70 -11.94 20.04
N GLN A 319 -24.01 -12.15 20.22
CA GLN A 319 -25.07 -11.19 19.87
C GLN A 319 -25.20 -10.04 20.89
N THR A 320 -24.10 -9.34 21.12
CA THR A 320 -24.03 -8.14 21.96
C THR A 320 -24.36 -6.87 21.16
N ARG A 321 -24.55 -5.75 21.86
CA ARG A 321 -24.68 -4.42 21.20
C ARG A 321 -23.47 -4.09 20.33
N VAL A 322 -22.28 -4.54 20.73
CA VAL A 322 -21.03 -4.35 19.99
C VAL A 322 -21.07 -5.09 18.66
N PHE A 323 -21.53 -6.34 18.65
CA PHE A 323 -21.69 -7.11 17.41
C PHE A 323 -22.66 -6.48 16.41
N LEU A 324 -23.80 -5.97 16.88
CA LEU A 324 -24.73 -5.22 16.04
C LEU A 324 -24.09 -3.94 15.48
N CYS A 325 -23.31 -3.21 16.29
CA CYS A 325 -22.57 -2.04 15.84
C CYS A 325 -21.56 -2.40 14.74
N ILE A 326 -20.75 -3.45 14.95
CA ILE A 326 -19.79 -3.96 13.96
C ILE A 326 -20.51 -4.35 12.66
N THR A 327 -21.62 -5.08 12.74
CA THR A 327 -22.41 -5.47 11.57
C THR A 327 -22.95 -4.26 10.81
N CYS A 328 -23.46 -3.26 11.52
CA CYS A 328 -23.89 -1.99 10.92
C CYS A 328 -22.73 -1.24 10.27
N VAL A 329 -21.55 -1.22 10.88
CA VAL A 329 -20.34 -0.61 10.32
C VAL A 329 -19.88 -1.36 9.07
N ILE A 330 -19.90 -2.70 9.05
CA ILE A 330 -19.58 -3.51 7.87
C ILE A 330 -20.52 -3.16 6.72
N GLY A 331 -21.84 -3.16 6.96
CA GLY A 331 -22.83 -2.82 5.94
C GLY A 331 -22.68 -1.38 5.44
N GLY A 332 -22.58 -0.41 6.36
CA GLY A 332 -22.43 1.00 6.02
C GLY A 332 -21.16 1.31 5.25
N THR A 333 -20.02 0.78 5.68
CA THR A 333 -18.73 0.98 4.98
C THR A 333 -18.66 0.21 3.67
N THR A 334 -19.32 -0.95 3.52
CA THR A 334 -19.42 -1.64 2.22
C THR A 334 -20.18 -0.77 1.21
N ILE A 335 -21.33 -0.22 1.59
CA ILE A 335 -22.14 0.65 0.72
C ILE A 335 -21.37 1.92 0.36
N LEU A 336 -20.82 2.62 1.35
CA LEU A 336 -20.03 3.84 1.12
C LEU A 336 -18.78 3.56 0.28
N GLY A 337 -18.11 2.43 0.49
CA GLY A 337 -16.97 1.98 -0.30
C GLY A 337 -17.32 1.79 -1.77
N PHE A 338 -18.45 1.15 -2.09
CA PHE A 338 -18.93 1.02 -3.46
C PHE A 338 -19.37 2.36 -4.08
N MET A 339 -20.00 3.24 -3.32
CA MET A 339 -20.34 4.58 -3.81
C MET A 339 -19.07 5.36 -4.18
N CYS A 340 -18.04 5.35 -3.32
CA CYS A 340 -16.75 5.98 -3.61
C CYS A 340 -16.03 5.30 -4.78
N LEU A 341 -16.10 3.96 -4.90
CA LEU A 341 -15.55 3.21 -6.02
C LEU A 341 -16.16 3.66 -7.36
N ILE A 342 -17.49 3.67 -7.44
CA ILE A 342 -18.22 4.08 -8.66
C ILE A 342 -17.93 5.54 -8.98
N LEU A 343 -18.01 6.43 -7.98
CA LEU A 343 -17.69 7.85 -8.13
C LEU A 343 -16.27 8.04 -8.67
N TYR A 344 -15.31 7.27 -8.14
CA TYR A 344 -13.93 7.30 -8.60
C TYR A 344 -13.83 6.88 -10.08
N TYR A 345 -14.26 5.66 -10.44
CA TYR A 345 -14.07 5.15 -11.81
C TYR A 345 -14.94 5.82 -12.88
N TYR A 346 -16.06 6.42 -12.49
CA TYR A 346 -16.94 7.09 -13.45
C TYR A 346 -16.54 8.55 -13.71
N TYR A 347 -16.20 9.31 -12.66
CA TYR A 347 -16.02 10.77 -12.76
C TYR A 347 -14.59 11.26 -12.53
N LEU A 348 -13.81 10.57 -11.68
CA LEU A 348 -12.52 11.07 -11.20
C LEU A 348 -11.33 10.25 -11.69
N HIS A 349 -11.60 9.09 -12.28
CA HIS A 349 -10.63 8.28 -13.00
C HIS A 349 -10.36 8.98 -14.33
N PRO A 350 -9.11 9.37 -14.59
CA PRO A 350 -8.76 10.09 -15.80
C PRO A 350 -8.82 9.13 -16.98
N ARG A 351 -9.95 9.20 -17.68
CA ARG A 351 -10.15 8.55 -18.98
C ARG A 351 -9.33 9.30 -20.04
N GLY A 352 -8.02 9.08 -20.08
CA GLY A 352 -7.15 9.51 -21.18
C GLY A 352 -7.43 8.69 -22.45
N MET A 353 -7.16 9.27 -23.63
CA MET A 353 -7.46 8.79 -24.99
C MET A 353 -6.85 7.41 -25.37
N GLN A 354 -6.09 6.79 -24.49
CA GLN A 354 -5.61 5.41 -24.61
C GLN A 354 -6.05 4.68 -23.35
N ARG A 355 -6.55 3.45 -23.50
CA ARG A 355 -6.86 2.53 -22.40
C ARG A 355 -5.59 2.37 -21.55
N GLU A 356 -5.45 3.22 -20.55
CA GLU A 356 -4.26 3.29 -19.72
C GLU A 356 -4.38 2.27 -18.58
N PRO A 357 -3.36 1.43 -18.38
CA PRO A 357 -3.34 0.43 -17.34
C PRO A 357 -3.29 1.08 -15.95
N ASP A 358 -4.29 0.82 -15.12
CA ASP A 358 -4.19 1.06 -13.69
C ASP A 358 -3.22 0.02 -13.10
N GLU A 359 -1.93 0.37 -13.07
CA GLU A 359 -0.84 -0.30 -12.32
C GLU A 359 -0.22 -1.57 -12.94
N VAL A 360 1.07 -1.76 -12.66
CA VAL A 360 2.11 -2.25 -13.58
C VAL A 360 2.49 -3.72 -13.41
N ASP A 361 2.37 -4.48 -14.51
CA ASP A 361 3.42 -5.38 -15.00
C ASP A 361 3.24 -5.55 -16.52
N GLY A 362 4.23 -5.05 -17.27
CA GLY A 362 4.26 -5.15 -18.73
C GLY A 362 3.82 -3.88 -19.45
N LEU A 363 4.63 -2.81 -19.38
CA LEU A 363 4.56 -1.72 -20.35
C LEU A 363 5.48 -2.05 -21.53
N ASP A 364 5.00 -2.92 -22.40
CA ASP A 364 5.63 -3.21 -23.68
C ASP A 364 5.08 -2.26 -24.75
N THR A 365 5.40 -0.96 -24.66
CA THR A 365 5.44 -0.07 -25.82
C THR A 365 6.35 1.13 -25.57
N LYS A 366 7.43 1.18 -26.34
CA LYS A 366 8.43 2.25 -26.52
C LYS A 366 7.96 3.68 -26.13
N ALA A 367 8.44 4.21 -24.99
CA ALA A 367 8.75 5.64 -24.84
C ALA A 367 9.57 5.97 -23.56
N LYS A 368 10.85 6.29 -23.79
CA LYS A 368 11.83 7.05 -22.95
C LYS A 368 11.48 7.34 -21.48
N ALA A 369 12.05 6.54 -20.59
CA ALA A 369 12.24 6.83 -19.17
C ALA A 369 13.66 6.39 -18.75
N THR A 370 14.39 7.32 -18.14
CA THR A 370 15.54 7.17 -17.22
C THR A 370 16.36 5.88 -17.31
N ARG A 371 17.65 5.95 -17.66
CA ARG A 371 18.77 4.94 -17.70
C ARG A 371 18.43 3.43 -17.83
N ARG A 372 17.44 2.89 -17.10
CA ARG A 372 16.78 1.58 -17.22
C ARG A 372 16.06 1.33 -18.57
N MET A 373 15.44 2.32 -19.26
CA MET A 373 14.98 2.09 -20.66
C MET A 373 16.10 2.19 -21.71
N ARG A 374 17.26 2.74 -21.37
CA ARG A 374 18.33 3.00 -22.36
C ARG A 374 19.23 1.79 -22.60
N ARG A 375 19.35 0.85 -21.64
CA ARG A 375 20.11 -0.40 -21.81
C ARG A 375 19.41 -1.47 -22.67
N PHE A 376 18.17 -1.24 -23.10
CA PHE A 376 17.36 -2.18 -23.91
C PHE A 376 17.31 -1.86 -25.42
N LEU A 377 18.00 -0.82 -25.91
CA LEU A 377 17.94 -0.40 -27.31
C LEU A 377 19.32 -0.13 -27.92
N GLN A 378 20.25 -1.08 -27.79
CA GLN A 378 21.34 -1.20 -28.75
C GLN A 378 21.29 -2.61 -29.36
N PRO A 379 21.43 -2.73 -30.70
CA PRO A 379 21.29 -4.01 -31.40
C PRO A 379 22.28 -5.07 -30.91
#